data_AF-Q22AY6-F1
#
_entry.id   AF-Q22AY6-F1
#
_cell.length_a   1.000
_cell.length_b   1.000
_cell.length_c   1.000
_cell.angle_alpha   90.00
_cell.angle_beta   90.00
_cell.angle_gamma   90.00
#
_symmetry.space_group_name_H-M   'P 1'
#
loop_
_entity.id
_entity.type
_entity.pdbx_description
1 polymer ?
#
loop_
_entity_poly.entity_id
_entity_poly.type
_entity_poly.pdbx_seq_one_letter_code
_entity_poly.pdbx_strand_id
1 'polypeptide(L)'
;MLPQIYQKKCSYHANNYLTYLQIGQKKQNQIGACYECITSNDLSGENLILIKDILNISQDNPISKKYPFLQDKKLVSNILSEYISQEYKDPLKETLTFLGQLKDKVINSIVNIEKSIQQNPQQYFVNKEDLLNSYQEISQKGKFLDFFKDYILESGDQGQDFKISH
;
A
#
# COMPACT_ATOMS: atom_id res chain seq x y z
N MET A 1 -12.23 -18.55 45.34
CA MET A 1 -12.76 -17.43 46.16
C MET A 1 -11.74 -16.31 46.14
N LEU A 2 -12.16 -15.05 45.96
CA LEU A 2 -11.24 -13.90 45.98
C LEU A 2 -10.74 -13.62 47.41
N PRO A 3 -9.46 -13.25 47.62
CA PRO A 3 -8.96 -12.86 48.94
C PRO A 3 -9.78 -11.70 49.50
N GLN A 4 -10.11 -11.71 50.79
CA GLN A 4 -10.96 -10.68 51.44
C GLN A 4 -10.45 -9.24 51.26
N ILE A 5 -9.15 -9.07 50.99
CA ILE A 5 -8.46 -7.78 50.80
C ILE A 5 -8.92 -7.05 49.52
N TYR A 6 -9.46 -7.77 48.53
CA TYR A 6 -9.89 -7.20 47.24
C TYR A 6 -11.42 -7.09 47.08
N GLN A 7 -12.17 -7.22 48.17
CA GLN A 7 -13.64 -7.14 48.16
C GLN A 7 -14.11 -5.78 48.67
N LYS A 8 -14.52 -4.91 47.74
CA LYS A 8 -15.09 -3.60 48.06
C LYS A 8 -16.57 -3.56 47.69
N LYS A 9 -17.42 -3.02 48.57
CA LYS A 9 -18.85 -2.82 48.31
C LYS A 9 -19.07 -1.67 47.32
N CYS A 10 -20.12 -1.79 46.52
CA CYS A 10 -20.57 -0.71 45.67
C CYS A 10 -21.16 0.42 46.51
N SER A 11 -20.82 1.67 46.17
CA SER A 11 -21.31 2.86 46.88
C SER A 11 -22.79 3.13 46.61
N TYR A 12 -23.33 2.62 45.49
CA TYR A 12 -24.72 2.77 45.08
C TYR A 12 -25.60 1.57 45.44
N HIS A 13 -24.99 0.38 45.48
CA HIS A 13 -25.70 -0.88 45.72
C HIS A 13 -25.06 -1.61 46.90
N ALA A 14 -25.50 -1.30 48.13
CA ALA A 14 -24.86 -1.71 49.38
C ALA A 14 -24.76 -3.23 49.59
N ASN A 15 -25.59 -4.01 48.89
CA ASN A 15 -25.60 -5.47 48.92
C ASN A 15 -24.67 -6.11 47.88
N ASN A 16 -24.12 -5.32 46.96
CA ASN A 16 -23.35 -5.82 45.85
C ASN A 16 -21.87 -5.42 45.95
N TYR A 17 -21.00 -6.37 45.66
CA TYR A 17 -19.56 -6.14 45.57
C TYR A 17 -19.18 -5.63 44.18
N LEU A 18 -18.17 -4.78 44.14
CA LEU A 18 -17.55 -4.36 42.90
C LEU A 18 -16.94 -5.60 42.23
N THR A 19 -17.28 -5.80 40.97
CA THR A 19 -16.83 -6.96 40.17
C THR A 19 -15.97 -6.53 39.00
N TYR A 20 -16.17 -5.30 38.52
CA TYR A 20 -15.49 -4.71 37.37
C TYR A 20 -14.81 -3.41 37.78
N LEU A 21 -13.68 -3.10 37.15
CA LEU A 21 -13.07 -1.77 37.14
C LEU A 21 -13.29 -1.12 35.78
N GLN A 22 -13.53 0.18 35.78
CA GLN A 22 -13.63 0.93 34.54
C GLN A 22 -12.24 1.31 34.02
N ILE A 23 -11.98 1.04 32.74
CA ILE A 23 -10.67 1.24 32.08
C ILE A 23 -10.69 2.31 30.96
N GLY A 24 -11.71 3.17 30.95
CA GLY A 24 -11.88 4.24 29.95
C GLY A 24 -12.11 5.63 30.57
N GLN A 25 -12.20 6.66 29.72
CA GLN A 25 -12.27 8.08 30.12
C GLN A 25 -13.66 8.55 30.60
N LYS A 26 -14.67 7.68 30.68
CA LYS A 26 -16.02 8.06 31.12
C LYS A 26 -15.98 8.50 32.59
N LYS A 27 -16.29 9.76 32.88
CA LYS A 27 -16.31 10.26 34.28
C LYS A 27 -17.38 9.54 35.07
N GLN A 28 -16.99 8.93 36.19
CA GLN A 28 -17.90 8.30 37.14
C GLN A 28 -17.51 8.63 38.58
N ASN A 29 -18.50 8.57 39.47
CA ASN A 29 -18.34 8.86 40.89
C ASN A 29 -17.57 7.76 41.65
N GLN A 30 -17.48 6.55 41.08
CA GLN A 30 -16.68 5.45 41.61
C GLN A 30 -15.98 4.70 40.46
N ILE A 31 -14.76 4.23 40.70
CA ILE A 31 -13.89 3.60 39.68
C ILE A 31 -14.35 2.17 39.33
N GLY A 32 -15.10 1.51 40.23
CA GLY A 32 -15.58 0.15 40.03
C GLY A 32 -17.10 0.07 39.85
N ALA A 33 -17.55 -0.98 39.18
CA ALA A 33 -18.96 -1.29 38.95
C ALA A 33 -19.32 -2.70 39.47
N CYS A 34 -20.49 -2.81 40.10
CA CYS A 34 -21.18 -4.09 40.26
C CYS A 34 -22.07 -4.37 39.03
N TYR A 35 -22.65 -5.57 38.94
CA TYR A 35 -23.53 -5.95 37.82
C TYR A 35 -24.73 -4.99 37.63
N GLU A 36 -25.30 -4.46 38.73
CA GLU A 36 -26.39 -3.47 38.65
C GLU A 36 -25.90 -2.11 38.15
N CYS A 37 -24.67 -1.71 38.48
CA CYS A 37 -24.10 -0.47 37.93
C CYS A 37 -23.86 -0.58 36.42
N ILE A 38 -23.58 -1.78 35.91
CA ILE A 38 -23.36 -2.02 34.48
C ILE A 38 -24.64 -1.79 33.71
N THR A 39 -25.73 -2.40 34.16
CA THR A 39 -27.05 -2.26 33.51
C THR A 39 -27.60 -0.85 33.66
N SER A 40 -27.39 -0.20 34.82
CA SER A 40 -27.95 1.12 35.10
C SER A 40 -27.21 2.29 34.45
N ASN A 41 -25.92 2.15 34.13
CA ASN A 41 -25.09 3.24 33.57
C ASN A 41 -24.64 3.01 32.12
N ASP A 42 -25.28 2.07 31.44
CA ASP A 42 -24.97 1.66 30.06
C ASP A 42 -23.46 1.45 29.88
N LEU A 43 -22.89 0.59 30.73
CA LEU A 43 -21.46 0.27 30.68
C LEU A 43 -21.28 -0.97 29.81
N SER A 44 -20.53 -0.81 28.73
CA SER A 44 -20.16 -1.90 27.83
C SER A 44 -18.80 -2.49 28.21
N GLY A 45 -18.59 -3.76 27.83
CA GLY A 45 -17.35 -4.50 28.08
C GLY A 45 -16.09 -3.83 27.53
N GLU A 46 -16.22 -2.93 26.56
CA GLU A 46 -15.11 -2.13 26.00
C GLU A 46 -14.43 -1.23 27.04
N ASN A 47 -15.15 -0.85 28.10
CA ASN A 47 -14.66 0.06 29.13
C ASN A 47 -14.54 -0.60 30.50
N LEU A 48 -14.64 -1.93 30.58
CA LEU A 48 -14.66 -2.67 31.84
C LEU A 48 -13.65 -3.81 31.82
N ILE A 49 -12.96 -4.00 32.94
CA ILE A 49 -12.13 -5.18 33.20
C ILE A 49 -12.60 -5.88 34.46
N LEU A 50 -12.63 -7.21 34.45
CA LEU A 50 -12.96 -7.99 35.64
C LEU A 50 -11.82 -7.88 36.66
N ILE A 51 -12.18 -7.59 37.91
CA ILE A 51 -11.21 -7.54 39.02
C ILE A 51 -10.49 -8.90 39.16
N LYS A 52 -11.23 -9.99 38.93
CA LYS A 52 -10.66 -11.34 38.95
C LYS A 52 -9.56 -11.53 37.91
N ASP A 53 -9.73 -10.95 36.72
CA ASP A 53 -8.74 -11.09 35.64
C ASP A 53 -7.46 -10.34 35.97
N ILE A 54 -7.56 -9.15 36.57
CA ILE A 54 -6.39 -8.40 37.07
C ILE A 54 -5.65 -9.22 38.13
N LEU A 55 -6.38 -9.83 39.07
CA LEU A 55 -5.79 -10.61 40.15
C LEU A 55 -5.20 -11.95 39.67
N ASN A 56 -5.65 -12.45 38.52
CA ASN A 56 -5.13 -13.65 37.88
C ASN A 56 -3.89 -13.37 36.99
N ILE A 57 -3.55 -12.11 36.73
CA ILE A 57 -2.26 -11.78 36.12
C ILE A 57 -1.20 -12.18 37.14
N SER A 58 -0.49 -13.28 36.85
CA SER A 58 0.53 -13.82 37.73
C SER A 58 1.54 -12.71 38.11
N GLN A 59 1.95 -12.68 39.38
CA GLN A 59 3.03 -11.79 39.84
C GLN A 59 4.35 -12.04 39.09
N ASP A 60 4.43 -13.18 38.37
CA ASP A 60 5.51 -13.58 37.48
C ASP A 60 5.21 -13.35 35.99
N ASN A 61 4.34 -12.40 35.63
CA ASN A 61 4.21 -12.01 34.23
C ASN A 61 5.50 -11.29 33.78
N PRO A 62 6.27 -11.84 32.82
CA PRO A 62 7.53 -11.23 32.39
C PRO A 62 7.34 -9.85 31.77
N ILE A 63 6.12 -9.53 31.29
CA ILE A 63 5.80 -8.22 30.70
C ILE A 63 5.79 -7.12 31.76
N SER A 64 5.21 -7.35 32.95
CA SER A 64 5.22 -6.37 34.05
C SER A 64 6.59 -6.20 34.70
N LYS A 65 7.49 -7.19 34.56
CA LYS A 65 8.93 -7.05 34.89
C LYS A 65 9.70 -6.28 33.79
N LYS A 66 9.33 -6.44 32.52
CA LYS A 66 9.98 -5.78 31.36
C LYS A 66 9.55 -4.33 31.17
N TYR A 67 8.31 -3.99 31.52
CA TYR A 67 7.77 -2.63 31.44
C TYR A 67 7.16 -2.27 32.79
N PRO A 68 7.93 -1.66 33.71
CA PRO A 68 7.41 -1.25 35.01
C PRO A 68 6.24 -0.28 34.83
N PHE A 69 5.30 -0.28 35.78
CA PHE A 69 4.25 0.72 35.84
C PHE A 69 4.88 2.11 35.79
N LEU A 70 4.67 2.81 34.67
CA LEU A 70 5.26 4.11 34.40
C LEU A 70 4.62 5.16 35.31
N GLN A 71 5.21 5.36 36.49
CA GLN A 71 4.85 6.44 37.41
C GLN A 71 5.38 7.80 36.94
N ASP A 72 6.35 7.79 36.01
CA ASP A 72 7.00 9.01 35.57
C ASP A 72 6.18 9.72 34.49
N LYS A 73 5.39 10.71 34.92
CA LYS A 73 4.65 11.62 34.03
C LYS A 73 5.55 12.25 32.98
N LYS A 74 6.86 12.37 33.25
CA LYS A 74 7.85 12.92 32.33
C LYS A 74 8.14 11.96 31.16
N LEU A 75 8.16 10.65 31.40
CA LEU A 75 8.29 9.68 30.31
C LEU A 75 7.02 9.66 29.46
N VAL A 76 5.85 9.70 30.08
CA VAL A 76 4.57 9.77 29.35
C VAL A 76 4.49 11.05 28.52
N SER A 77 4.91 12.20 29.08
CA SER A 77 4.97 13.45 28.31
C SER A 77 5.99 13.38 27.19
N ASN A 78 7.15 12.75 27.40
CA ASN A 78 8.17 12.60 26.38
C ASN A 78 7.69 11.69 25.24
N ILE A 79 7.04 10.57 25.54
CA ILE A 79 6.44 9.68 24.53
C ILE A 79 5.30 10.39 23.79
N LEU A 80 4.44 11.14 24.49
CA LEU A 80 3.42 11.97 23.85
C LEU A 80 4.03 13.04 22.96
N SER A 81 5.10 13.69 23.42
CA SER A 81 5.79 14.73 22.65
C SER A 81 6.49 14.15 21.43
N GLU A 82 7.13 12.98 21.57
CA GLU A 82 7.72 12.22 20.46
C GLU A 82 6.64 11.80 19.46
N TYR A 83 5.50 11.30 19.94
CA TYR A 83 4.36 10.92 19.11
C TYR A 83 3.71 12.12 18.41
N ILE A 84 3.60 13.27 19.07
CA ILE A 84 3.11 14.53 18.48
C ILE A 84 4.15 15.11 17.49
N SER A 85 5.45 14.92 17.76
CA SER A 85 6.55 15.38 16.90
C SER A 85 6.76 14.50 15.66
N GLN A 86 6.33 13.25 15.73
CA GLN A 86 6.12 12.43 14.54
C GLN A 86 4.86 13.01 13.89
N GLU A 87 5.03 13.81 12.83
CA GLU A 87 3.92 14.28 12.01
C GLU A 87 3.04 13.09 11.68
N TYR A 88 1.89 12.97 12.37
CA TYR A 88 0.93 11.92 12.11
C TYR A 88 0.45 12.13 10.67
N LYS A 89 1.06 11.36 9.77
CA LYS A 89 0.70 11.29 8.36
C LYS A 89 -0.56 10.45 8.30
N ASP A 90 -1.70 11.14 8.35
CA ASP A 90 -3.00 10.52 8.14
C ASP A 90 -2.95 9.66 6.86
N PRO A 91 -3.04 8.31 6.99
CA PRO A 91 -2.90 7.40 5.86
C PRO A 91 -3.93 7.67 4.76
N LEU A 92 -5.13 8.14 5.11
CA LEU A 92 -6.16 8.50 4.14
C LEU A 92 -5.73 9.74 3.35
N LYS A 93 -5.22 10.76 4.03
CA LYS A 93 -4.73 11.99 3.40
C LYS A 93 -3.51 11.74 2.50
N GLU A 94 -2.56 10.92 2.93
CA GLU A 94 -1.43 10.53 2.09
C GLU A 94 -1.86 9.71 0.88
N THR A 95 -2.79 8.77 1.05
CA THR A 95 -3.35 7.98 -0.05
C THR A 95 -4.05 8.89 -1.08
N LEU A 96 -4.88 9.83 -0.64
CA LEU A 96 -5.53 10.80 -1.53
C LEU A 96 -4.53 11.70 -2.25
N THR A 97 -3.47 12.13 -1.56
CA THR A 97 -2.42 12.96 -2.15
C THR A 97 -1.65 12.19 -3.23
N PHE A 98 -1.27 10.94 -2.94
CA PHE A 98 -0.61 10.06 -3.90
C PHE A 98 -1.48 9.80 -5.14
N LEU A 99 -2.77 9.49 -4.94
CA LEU A 99 -3.71 9.27 -6.05
C LEU A 99 -3.89 10.55 -6.90
N GLY A 100 -3.92 11.73 -6.28
CA GLY A 100 -3.94 13.01 -6.98
C GLY A 100 -2.70 13.20 -7.86
N GLN A 101 -1.51 12.99 -7.30
CA GLN A 101 -0.25 13.09 -8.03
C GLN A 101 -0.14 12.07 -9.17
N LEU A 102 -0.65 10.85 -8.97
CA LEU A 102 -0.70 9.82 -10.00
C LEU A 102 -1.62 10.24 -11.16
N LYS A 103 -2.80 10.78 -10.84
CA LYS A 103 -3.73 11.32 -11.83
C LYS A 103 -3.07 12.39 -12.69
N ASP A 104 -2.40 13.33 -12.06
CA ASP A 104 -1.74 14.44 -12.76
C ASP A 104 -0.58 13.94 -13.65
N LYS A 105 0.17 12.93 -13.21
CA LYS A 105 1.19 12.28 -14.04
C LYS A 105 0.59 11.63 -15.28
N VAL A 106 -0.50 10.87 -15.14
CA VAL A 106 -1.15 10.22 -16.27
C VAL A 106 -1.68 11.25 -17.27
N ILE A 107 -2.32 12.31 -16.79
CA ILE A 107 -2.82 13.40 -17.64
C ILE A 107 -1.65 14.05 -18.40
N ASN A 108 -0.56 14.38 -17.72
CA ASN A 108 0.62 14.98 -18.37
C ASN A 108 1.26 14.03 -19.40
N SER A 109 1.30 12.73 -19.14
CA SER A 109 1.76 11.74 -20.11
C SER A 109 0.90 11.71 -21.37
N ILE A 110 -0.43 11.75 -21.22
CA ILE A 110 -1.36 11.80 -22.37
C ILE A 110 -1.11 13.08 -23.19
N VAL A 111 -1.06 14.24 -22.54
CA VAL A 111 -0.81 15.53 -23.19
C VAL A 111 0.53 15.53 -23.93
N ASN A 112 1.57 14.90 -23.37
CA ASN A 112 2.87 14.80 -24.03
C ASN A 112 2.80 13.92 -25.28
N ILE A 113 2.10 12.79 -25.22
CA ILE A 113 1.89 11.91 -26.38
C ILE A 113 1.11 12.65 -27.48
N GLU A 114 0.02 13.34 -27.12
CA GLU A 114 -0.78 14.13 -28.05
C GLU A 114 0.08 15.18 -28.77
N LYS A 115 0.92 15.91 -28.02
CA LYS A 115 1.87 16.88 -28.60
C LYS A 115 2.87 16.21 -29.52
N SER A 116 3.42 15.06 -29.15
CA SER A 116 4.38 14.33 -29.98
C SER A 116 3.76 13.87 -31.32
N ILE A 117 2.50 13.40 -31.30
CA ILE A 117 1.77 13.03 -32.51
C ILE A 117 1.53 14.25 -33.41
N GLN A 118 1.14 15.39 -32.83
CA GLN A 118 0.90 16.62 -33.58
C GLN A 118 2.18 17.22 -34.17
N GLN A 119 3.33 17.09 -33.50
CA GLN A 119 4.60 17.66 -33.92
C GLN A 119 5.35 16.79 -34.94
N ASN A 120 5.15 15.47 -34.94
CA ASN A 120 5.77 14.54 -35.89
C ASN A 120 4.74 13.65 -36.61
N PRO A 121 3.79 14.21 -37.37
CA PRO A 121 2.87 13.40 -38.16
C PRO A 121 3.62 12.54 -39.19
N GLN A 122 4.77 13.00 -39.69
CA GLN A 122 5.56 12.33 -40.72
C GLN A 122 6.21 11.01 -40.27
N GLN A 123 6.36 10.74 -38.96
CA GLN A 123 6.97 9.50 -38.48
C GLN A 123 6.09 8.26 -38.71
N TYR A 124 4.79 8.44 -38.99
CA TYR A 124 3.84 7.34 -39.21
C TYR A 124 3.39 7.19 -40.67
N PHE A 125 3.77 8.10 -41.55
CA PHE A 125 3.46 8.02 -42.98
C PHE A 125 4.72 7.66 -43.75
N VAL A 126 4.81 6.42 -44.24
CA VAL A 126 5.87 6.03 -45.17
C VAL A 126 5.70 6.86 -46.44
N ASN A 127 6.72 7.64 -46.81
CA ASN A 127 6.68 8.39 -48.07
C ASN A 127 6.59 7.38 -49.23
N LYS A 128 5.85 7.73 -50.28
CA LYS A 128 5.68 6.88 -51.47
C LYS A 128 7.04 6.42 -52.02
N GLU A 129 8.04 7.30 -51.97
CA GLU A 129 9.42 6.99 -52.39
C GLU A 129 10.07 5.90 -51.52
N ASP A 130 9.97 6.00 -50.19
CA ASP A 130 10.52 5.01 -49.26
C ASP A 130 9.88 3.63 -49.47
N LEU A 131 8.56 3.60 -49.69
CA LEU A 131 7.81 2.37 -49.95
C LEU A 131 8.22 1.74 -51.29
N LEU A 132 8.49 2.56 -52.30
CA LEU A 132 8.97 2.12 -53.61
C LEU A 132 10.40 1.56 -53.52
N ASN A 133 11.27 2.20 -52.75
CA ASN A 133 12.64 1.76 -52.50
C ASN A 133 12.66 0.42 -51.78
N SER A 134 11.89 0.27 -50.69
CA SER A 134 11.77 -1.01 -49.97
C SER A 134 11.20 -2.12 -50.88
N TYR A 135 10.23 -1.81 -51.73
CA TYR A 135 9.71 -2.78 -52.70
C TYR A 135 10.77 -3.21 -53.73
N GLN A 136 11.58 -2.28 -54.23
CA GLN A 136 12.67 -2.59 -55.17
C GLN A 136 13.76 -3.45 -54.52
N GLU A 137 14.12 -3.17 -53.27
CA GLU A 137 15.09 -3.97 -52.51
C GLU A 137 14.60 -5.39 -52.26
N ILE A 138 13.36 -5.55 -51.80
CA ILE A 138 12.77 -6.87 -51.48
C ILE A 138 12.52 -7.67 -52.76
N SER A 139 11.96 -7.03 -53.79
CA SER A 139 11.57 -7.74 -55.01
C SER A 139 12.79 -8.20 -55.83
N GLN A 140 13.96 -7.60 -55.60
CA GLN A 140 15.23 -7.88 -56.30
C GLN A 140 15.13 -7.87 -57.84
N LYS A 141 14.02 -7.34 -58.39
CA LYS A 141 13.71 -7.42 -59.83
C LYS A 141 14.76 -6.72 -60.69
N GLY A 142 15.36 -5.64 -60.18
CA GLY A 142 16.49 -4.97 -60.84
C GLY A 142 17.72 -5.87 -60.94
N LYS A 143 18.13 -6.48 -59.82
CA LYS A 143 19.26 -7.43 -59.81
C LYS A 143 19.02 -8.63 -60.71
N PHE A 144 17.81 -9.20 -60.69
CA PHE A 144 17.43 -10.29 -61.61
C PHE A 144 17.40 -9.86 -63.08
N LEU A 145 16.98 -8.63 -63.37
CA LEU A 145 17.01 -8.09 -64.73
C LEU A 145 18.45 -7.93 -65.24
N ASP A 146 19.36 -7.48 -64.39
CA ASP A 146 20.78 -7.36 -64.75
C ASP A 146 21.41 -8.75 -64.96
N PHE A 147 21.19 -9.71 -64.06
CA PHE A 147 21.60 -11.11 -64.27
C PHE A 147 21.00 -11.72 -65.54
N PHE A 148 19.74 -11.40 -65.86
CA PHE A 148 19.07 -11.89 -67.06
C PHE A 148 19.64 -11.26 -68.33
N LYS A 149 19.96 -9.96 -68.31
CA LYS A 149 20.62 -9.28 -69.42
C LYS A 149 22.02 -9.84 -69.64
N ASP A 150 22.80 -10.00 -68.58
CA ASP A 150 24.14 -10.59 -68.65
C ASP A 150 24.06 -12.03 -69.19
N TYR A 151 23.10 -12.83 -68.73
CA TYR A 151 22.84 -14.18 -69.26
C TYR A 151 22.51 -14.20 -70.75
N ILE A 152 21.66 -13.28 -71.23
CA ILE A 152 21.31 -13.19 -72.66
C ILE A 152 22.46 -12.63 -73.51
N LEU A 153 23.29 -11.74 -72.95
CA LEU A 153 24.33 -11.03 -73.68
C LEU A 153 25.68 -11.79 -73.70
N GLU A 154 25.99 -12.58 -72.67
CA GLU A 154 27.31 -13.22 -72.53
C GLU A 154 27.39 -14.67 -73.02
N SER A 155 26.30 -15.36 -73.36
CA SER A 155 26.43 -16.70 -73.97
C SER A 155 25.24 -17.11 -74.83
N GLY A 156 25.52 -17.41 -76.11
CA GLY A 156 24.83 -18.52 -76.76
C GLY A 156 25.01 -19.77 -75.90
N ASP A 157 23.91 -20.24 -75.36
CA ASP A 157 23.62 -21.56 -74.80
C ASP A 157 24.85 -22.45 -74.48
N GLN A 158 25.48 -22.24 -73.33
CA GLN A 158 26.26 -23.29 -72.67
C GLN A 158 25.96 -23.28 -71.18
N GLY A 159 24.98 -24.08 -70.77
CA GLY A 159 24.72 -24.38 -69.37
C GLY A 159 25.98 -24.90 -68.67
N GLN A 160 26.48 -24.15 -67.70
CA GLN A 160 27.47 -24.64 -66.75
C GLN A 160 26.91 -24.55 -65.33
N ASP A 161 27.00 -25.67 -64.63
CA ASP A 161 26.58 -25.87 -63.24
C ASP A 161 27.19 -24.84 -62.29
N PHE A 162 26.33 -24.16 -61.54
CA PHE A 162 26.75 -23.30 -60.43
C PHE A 162 27.30 -24.16 -59.29
N LYS A 163 28.62 -24.19 -59.13
CA LYS A 163 29.25 -24.60 -57.88
C LYS A 163 29.13 -23.46 -56.87
N ILE A 164 28.37 -23.70 -55.81
CA ILE A 164 28.29 -22.81 -54.64
C ILE A 164 29.52 -23.09 -53.75
N SER A 165 30.39 -22.09 -53.63
CA SER A 165 31.46 -22.07 -52.62
C SER A 165 30.88 -21.58 -51.29
N HIS A 166 31.17 -22.31 -50.20
CA HIS A 166 30.88 -21.89 -48.82
C HIS A 166 31.69 -20.67 -48.39
#